data_AF-A0A9P6WVG0-F1
#
_entry.id   AF-A0A9P6WVG0-F1
#
_cell.length_a   1.000
_cell.length_b   1.000
_cell.length_c   1.000
_cell.angle_alpha   90.00
_cell.angle_beta   90.00
_cell.angle_gamma   90.00
#
_symmetry.space_group_name_H-M   'P 1'
#
loop_
_entity.id
_entity.type
_entity.pdbx_description
1 polymer ?
#
loop_
_entity_poly.entity_id
_entity_poly.type
_entity_poly.pdbx_seq_one_letter_code
_entity_poly.pdbx_strand_id
1 'polypeptide(L)'
;MLGLENWRILDIYHPTHRVVALLVHNEYASTVINKLDTAGIKQITDFNPRNPAHLRDIKYQDLSDTDKQTKMEQIHTSHLLIALDRMRSTVRPAVARDFINKKWITIQNYMDLLKKPLSAPSQSPPVDTDMDDAPLLPPASPKAAQPVPTGDGEPDEQL
;
A
#
# COMPACT_ATOMS: atom_id res chain seq x y z
N MET A 1 4.33 23.21 -13.89
CA MET A 1 3.78 22.45 -12.73
C MET A 1 2.43 23.04 -12.34
N LEU A 2 1.55 22.26 -11.70
CA LEU A 2 0.23 22.71 -11.22
C LEU A 2 0.28 23.71 -10.03
N GLY A 3 1.38 23.73 -9.28
CA GLY A 3 1.55 24.66 -8.14
C GLY A 3 0.46 24.50 -7.08
N LEU A 4 0.16 23.25 -6.67
CA LEU A 4 -0.78 22.96 -5.59
C LEU A 4 -0.06 22.99 -4.24
N GLU A 5 -0.68 23.61 -3.23
CA GLU A 5 -0.19 23.62 -1.85
C GLU A 5 -0.30 22.23 -1.22
N ASN A 6 0.82 21.49 -1.19
CA ASN A 6 0.87 20.10 -0.72
C ASN A 6 0.32 19.92 0.71
N TRP A 7 0.47 20.93 1.58
CA TRP A 7 -0.03 20.88 2.95
C TRP A 7 -1.57 20.98 3.06
N ARG A 8 -2.27 21.37 2.00
CA ARG A 8 -3.75 21.37 1.91
C ARG A 8 -4.33 20.13 1.20
N ILE A 9 -3.47 19.26 0.66
CA ILE A 9 -3.84 17.95 0.15
C ILE A 9 -3.78 16.96 1.33
N LEU A 10 -4.90 16.28 1.58
CA LEU A 10 -5.09 15.36 2.70
C LEU A 10 -4.82 13.91 2.30
N ASP A 11 -5.12 13.55 1.06
CA ASP A 11 -4.82 12.25 0.46
C ASP A 11 -4.83 12.33 -1.08
N ILE A 12 -4.14 11.38 -1.72
CA ILE A 12 -4.12 11.19 -3.18
C ILE A 12 -4.39 9.71 -3.46
N TYR A 13 -5.44 9.43 -4.23
CA TYR A 13 -5.90 8.07 -4.52
C TYR A 13 -6.05 7.83 -6.03
N HIS A 14 -5.78 6.60 -6.46
CA HIS A 14 -5.92 6.14 -7.84
C HIS A 14 -6.98 5.04 -7.93
N PRO A 15 -8.28 5.41 -8.01
CA PRO A 15 -9.38 4.45 -7.97
C PRO A 15 -9.49 3.58 -9.23
N THR A 16 -9.01 4.06 -10.38
CA THR A 16 -8.92 3.30 -11.63
C THR A 16 -7.95 3.97 -12.61
N HIS A 17 -7.67 3.32 -13.75
CA HIS A 17 -6.71 3.83 -14.74
C HIS A 17 -7.09 5.23 -15.25
N ARG A 18 -6.09 6.12 -15.31
CA ARG A 18 -6.20 7.53 -15.76
C ARG A 18 -7.12 8.41 -14.90
N VAL A 19 -7.55 7.96 -13.72
CA VAL A 19 -8.30 8.76 -12.75
C VAL A 19 -7.43 9.00 -11.50
N VAL A 20 -7.48 10.23 -10.99
CA VAL A 20 -6.87 10.62 -9.71
C VAL A 20 -7.94 11.28 -8.87
N ALA A 21 -8.17 10.78 -7.67
CA ALA A 21 -8.98 11.43 -6.66
C ALA A 21 -8.06 12.20 -5.70
N LEU A 22 -8.35 13.49 -5.48
CA LEU A 22 -7.65 14.33 -4.53
C LEU A 22 -8.59 14.65 -3.37
N LEU A 23 -8.18 14.32 -2.14
CA LEU A 23 -8.85 14.81 -0.95
C LEU A 23 -8.14 16.08 -0.49
N VAL A 24 -8.88 17.17 -0.29
CA VAL A 24 -8.34 18.50 0.03
C VAL A 24 -9.19 19.18 1.09
N HIS A 25 -8.66 20.20 1.77
CA HIS A 25 -9.47 21.06 2.63
C HIS A 25 -10.56 21.79 1.83
N ASN A 26 -11.78 21.87 2.39
CA ASN A 26 -12.95 22.47 1.73
C ASN A 26 -12.68 23.89 1.21
N GLU A 27 -12.01 24.74 2.00
CA GLU A 27 -11.62 26.11 1.65
C GLU A 27 -10.68 26.20 0.43
N TYR A 28 -9.97 25.12 0.12
CA TYR A 28 -9.02 25.05 -0.98
C TYR A 28 -9.61 24.37 -2.23
N ALA A 29 -10.78 23.73 -2.13
CA ALA A 29 -11.40 22.96 -3.22
C ALA A 29 -11.57 23.80 -4.49
N SER A 30 -12.11 25.02 -4.39
CA SER A 30 -12.27 25.93 -5.52
C SER A 30 -10.94 26.33 -6.17
N THR A 31 -9.87 26.52 -5.38
CA THR A 31 -8.53 26.82 -5.90
C THR A 31 -7.92 25.63 -6.64
N VAL A 32 -8.17 24.39 -6.16
CA VAL A 32 -7.75 23.15 -6.84
C VAL A 32 -8.49 22.99 -8.15
N ILE A 33 -9.83 23.12 -8.13
CA ILE A 33 -10.71 23.08 -9.30
C ILE A 33 -10.22 24.05 -10.38
N ASN A 34 -10.01 25.33 -10.03
CA ASN A 34 -9.55 26.33 -10.98
C ASN A 34 -8.14 26.03 -11.54
N LYS A 35 -7.22 25.50 -10.72
CA LYS A 35 -5.86 25.13 -11.17
C LYS A 35 -5.85 23.90 -12.08
N LEU A 36 -6.72 22.91 -11.83
CA LEU A 36 -6.89 21.74 -12.70
C LEU A 36 -7.50 22.14 -14.04
N ASP A 37 -8.55 22.99 -14.02
CA ASP A 37 -9.21 23.49 -15.22
C ASP A 37 -8.28 24.35 -16.10
N THR A 38 -7.53 25.28 -15.48
CA THR A 38 -6.48 26.08 -16.16
C THR A 38 -5.38 25.19 -16.79
N ALA A 39 -5.16 23.98 -16.27
CA ALA A 39 -4.21 23.02 -16.81
C ALA A 39 -4.84 22.05 -17.84
N GLY A 40 -6.10 22.23 -18.22
CA GLY A 40 -6.84 21.35 -19.14
C GLY A 40 -7.21 19.99 -18.56
N ILE A 41 -7.12 19.81 -17.24
CA ILE A 41 -7.40 18.53 -16.58
C ILE A 41 -8.91 18.40 -16.35
N LYS A 42 -9.55 17.59 -17.20
CA LYS A 42 -10.98 17.31 -17.10
C LYS A 42 -11.35 16.73 -15.73
N GLN A 43 -12.28 17.42 -15.07
CA GLN A 43 -12.89 16.98 -13.81
C GLN A 43 -14.00 15.95 -14.09
N ILE A 44 -14.25 15.05 -13.13
CA ILE A 44 -15.31 14.04 -13.22
C ILE A 44 -16.22 14.21 -12.00
N THR A 45 -17.42 14.73 -12.24
CA THR A 45 -18.44 15.01 -11.22
C THR A 45 -19.04 13.73 -10.63
N ASP A 46 -19.42 12.80 -11.49
CA ASP A 46 -20.28 11.66 -11.13
C ASP A 46 -19.48 10.35 -10.90
N PHE A 47 -18.23 10.49 -10.42
CA PHE A 47 -17.34 9.36 -10.20
C PHE A 47 -17.71 8.58 -8.93
N ASN A 48 -18.29 7.39 -9.08
CA ASN A 48 -18.51 6.47 -7.96
C ASN A 48 -17.28 5.58 -7.72
N PRO A 49 -16.49 5.77 -6.63
CA PRO A 49 -15.30 4.97 -6.35
C PRO A 49 -15.59 3.51 -6.00
N ARG A 50 -16.86 3.16 -5.70
CA ARG A 50 -17.32 1.79 -5.39
C ARG A 50 -17.96 1.07 -6.58
N ASN A 51 -17.96 1.63 -7.78
CA ASN A 51 -18.50 0.99 -8.99
C ASN A 51 -17.65 -0.25 -9.39
N PRO A 52 -18.26 -1.42 -9.70
CA PRO A 52 -17.51 -2.66 -9.93
C PRO A 52 -16.73 -2.63 -11.26
N ALA A 53 -17.15 -1.84 -12.24
CA ALA A 53 -16.47 -1.68 -13.53
C ALA A 53 -15.15 -0.87 -13.46
N HIS A 54 -14.77 -0.43 -12.25
CA HIS A 54 -13.43 0.11 -11.95
C HIS A 54 -12.41 -0.99 -11.60
N LEU A 55 -12.87 -2.19 -11.20
CA LEU A 55 -12.02 -3.36 -10.90
C LEU A 55 -11.60 -4.08 -12.20
N ARG A 56 -10.54 -3.58 -12.83
CA ARG A 56 -10.08 -4.04 -14.17
C ARG A 56 -8.84 -4.93 -14.15
N ASP A 57 -8.36 -5.30 -12.96
CA ASP A 57 -7.28 -6.27 -12.77
C ASP A 57 -7.70 -7.65 -13.30
N ILE A 58 -6.82 -8.29 -14.08
CA ILE A 58 -7.01 -9.62 -14.68
C ILE A 58 -7.38 -10.65 -13.60
N LYS A 59 -6.80 -10.51 -12.40
CA LYS A 59 -7.07 -11.38 -11.23
C LYS A 59 -8.54 -11.45 -10.80
N TYR A 60 -9.38 -10.50 -11.21
CA TYR A 60 -10.79 -10.41 -10.80
C TYR A 60 -11.77 -10.46 -11.97
N GLN A 61 -11.34 -10.80 -13.18
CA GLN A 61 -12.24 -10.83 -14.36
C GLN A 61 -13.34 -11.89 -14.21
N ASP A 62 -13.00 -13.07 -13.69
CA ASP A 62 -13.92 -14.22 -13.53
C ASP A 62 -14.91 -14.10 -12.34
N LEU A 63 -14.75 -13.09 -11.48
CA LEU A 63 -15.65 -12.86 -10.35
C LEU A 63 -17.05 -12.43 -10.82
N SER A 64 -18.09 -12.75 -10.04
CA SER A 64 -19.42 -12.17 -10.30
C SER A 64 -19.41 -10.66 -10.04
N ASP A 65 -20.37 -9.92 -10.62
CA ASP A 65 -20.46 -8.48 -10.39
C ASP A 65 -20.78 -8.13 -8.92
N THR A 66 -21.45 -9.03 -8.20
CA THR A 66 -21.67 -8.94 -6.74
C THR A 66 -20.37 -9.08 -5.94
N ASP A 67 -19.49 -10.00 -6.35
CA ASP A 67 -18.17 -10.18 -5.73
C ASP A 67 -17.24 -9.02 -6.08
N LYS A 68 -17.28 -8.53 -7.33
CA LYS A 68 -16.55 -7.32 -7.77
C LYS A 68 -17.01 -6.08 -6.99
N GLN A 69 -18.32 -5.92 -6.77
CA GLN A 69 -18.88 -4.85 -5.94
C GLN A 69 -18.33 -4.93 -4.51
N THR A 70 -18.49 -6.09 -3.87
CA THR A 70 -17.99 -6.35 -2.51
C THR A 70 -16.48 -6.09 -2.41
N LYS A 71 -15.71 -6.48 -3.45
CA LYS A 71 -14.27 -6.29 -3.48
C LYS A 71 -13.86 -4.83 -3.66
N MET A 72 -14.55 -4.06 -4.51
CA MET A 72 -14.34 -2.62 -4.64
C MET A 72 -14.68 -1.87 -3.35
N GLU A 73 -15.74 -2.27 -2.66
CA GLU A 73 -16.09 -1.70 -1.35
C GLU A 73 -15.01 -1.99 -0.31
N GLN A 74 -14.48 -3.20 -0.24
CA GLN A 74 -13.34 -3.55 0.63
C GLN A 74 -12.09 -2.71 0.30
N ILE A 75 -11.71 -2.62 -0.98
CA ILE A 75 -10.52 -1.88 -1.43
C ILE A 75 -10.65 -0.40 -1.08
N HIS A 76 -11.77 0.22 -1.42
CA HIS A 76 -12.01 1.63 -1.13
C HIS A 76 -12.04 1.91 0.38
N THR A 77 -12.75 1.09 1.16
CA THR A 77 -12.84 1.23 2.62
C THR A 77 -11.47 1.08 3.28
N SER A 78 -10.65 0.12 2.82
CA SER A 78 -9.27 -0.08 3.30
C SER A 78 -8.39 1.13 3.00
N HIS A 79 -8.44 1.67 1.77
CA HIS A 79 -7.69 2.88 1.41
C HIS A 79 -8.08 4.09 2.28
N LEU A 80 -9.37 4.31 2.53
CA LEU A 80 -9.82 5.42 3.38
C LEU A 80 -9.33 5.29 4.84
N LEU A 81 -9.20 4.08 5.37
CA LEU A 81 -8.63 3.84 6.70
C LEU A 81 -7.11 4.10 6.72
N ILE A 82 -6.38 3.71 5.67
CA ILE A 82 -4.95 4.02 5.51
C ILE A 82 -4.73 5.54 5.38
N ALA A 83 -5.58 6.23 4.62
CA ALA A 83 -5.56 7.68 4.48
C ALA A 83 -5.80 8.36 5.85
N LEU A 84 -6.81 7.92 6.60
CA LEU A 84 -7.07 8.42 7.96
C LEU A 84 -5.91 8.14 8.93
N ASP A 85 -5.24 6.98 8.85
CA ASP A 85 -4.07 6.66 9.69
C ASP A 85 -2.88 7.61 9.43
N ARG A 86 -2.73 8.05 8.17
CA ARG A 86 -1.68 9.00 7.74
C ARG A 86 -2.03 10.46 7.99
N MET A 87 -3.31 10.81 8.11
CA MET A 87 -3.77 12.19 8.38
C MET A 87 -3.42 12.67 9.79
N ARG A 88 -3.07 13.95 9.90
CA ARG A 88 -2.80 14.64 11.17
C ARG A 88 -4.00 14.55 12.11
N SER A 89 -3.74 14.39 13.41
CA SER A 89 -4.74 14.23 14.47
C SER A 89 -5.77 15.36 14.56
N THR A 90 -5.42 16.58 14.13
CA THR A 90 -6.32 17.74 14.08
C THR A 90 -7.38 17.65 12.97
N VAL A 91 -7.09 17.01 11.84
CA VAL A 91 -7.98 16.95 10.66
C VAL A 91 -8.69 15.60 10.55
N ARG A 92 -8.03 14.51 10.98
CA ARG A 92 -8.54 13.13 10.97
C ARG A 92 -9.99 12.99 11.48
N PRO A 93 -10.43 13.63 12.59
CA PRO A 93 -11.80 13.45 13.10
C PRO A 93 -12.87 14.11 12.22
N ALA A 94 -12.55 15.21 11.53
CA ALA A 94 -13.49 15.88 10.62
C ALA A 94 -13.72 15.05 9.35
N VAL A 95 -12.63 14.53 8.77
CA VAL A 95 -12.67 13.66 7.59
C VAL A 95 -13.35 12.33 7.91
N ALA A 96 -13.07 11.72 9.07
CA ALA A 96 -13.72 10.48 9.49
C ALA A 96 -15.26 10.64 9.61
N ARG A 97 -15.74 11.79 10.14
CA ARG A 97 -17.18 12.09 10.21
C ARG A 97 -17.82 12.19 8.83
N ASP A 98 -17.17 12.84 7.87
CA ASP A 98 -17.64 12.91 6.48
C ASP A 98 -17.72 11.51 5.83
N PHE A 99 -16.69 10.67 6.02
CA PHE A 99 -16.68 9.30 5.51
C PHE A 99 -17.76 8.41 6.17
N ILE A 100 -18.05 8.60 7.46
CA ILE A 100 -19.14 7.90 8.16
C ILE A 100 -20.50 8.37 7.62
N ASN A 101 -20.71 9.68 7.44
CA ASN A 101 -21.95 10.22 6.87
C ASN A 101 -22.22 9.71 5.45
N LYS A 102 -21.16 9.57 4.62
CA LYS A 102 -21.21 8.97 3.28
C LYS A 102 -21.35 7.44 3.28
N LYS A 103 -21.40 6.79 4.45
CA LYS A 103 -21.42 5.33 4.64
C LYS A 103 -20.22 4.64 3.96
N TRP A 104 -19.09 5.35 3.88
CA TRP A 104 -17.84 4.85 3.31
C TRP A 104 -17.01 4.06 4.33
N ILE A 105 -17.09 4.42 5.62
CA ILE A 105 -16.56 3.64 6.75
C ILE A 105 -17.63 3.53 7.84
N THR A 106 -17.52 2.53 8.71
CA THR A 106 -18.36 2.44 9.92
C THR A 106 -17.71 3.19 11.09
N ILE A 107 -18.51 3.53 12.11
CA ILE A 107 -17.98 4.05 13.39
C ILE A 107 -16.99 3.04 14.00
N GLN A 108 -17.30 1.74 13.94
CA GLN A 108 -16.46 0.68 14.48
C GLN A 108 -15.06 0.67 13.81
N ASN A 109 -15.00 0.72 12.47
CA ASN A 109 -13.73 0.77 11.73
C ASN A 109 -12.87 1.96 12.17
N TYR A 110 -13.48 3.12 12.44
CA TYR A 110 -12.78 4.31 12.92
C TYR A 110 -12.31 4.15 14.38
N MET A 111 -13.15 3.60 15.25
CA MET A 111 -12.80 3.34 16.65
C MET A 111 -11.66 2.32 16.78
N ASP A 112 -11.63 1.29 15.94
CA ASP A 112 -10.54 0.30 15.93
C ASP A 112 -9.25 0.86 15.33
N LEU A 113 -9.34 1.75 14.33
CA LEU A 113 -8.20 2.54 13.85
C LEU A 113 -7.59 3.43 14.95
N LEU A 114 -8.40 3.96 15.89
CA LEU A 114 -7.90 4.75 17.02
C LEU A 114 -7.26 3.89 18.14
N LYS A 115 -7.60 2.61 18.25
CA LYS A 115 -6.98 1.65 19.20
C LYS A 115 -5.63 1.12 18.70
N LYS A 116 -5.44 1.08 17.38
CA LYS A 116 -4.20 0.64 16.75
C LYS A 116 -3.05 1.58 17.18
N PRO A 117 -1.94 1.07 17.74
CA PRO A 117 -0.76 1.91 17.96
C PRO A 117 -0.27 2.43 16.61
N LEU A 118 0.13 3.69 16.56
CA LEU A 118 0.54 4.34 15.32
C LEU A 118 1.66 3.53 14.66
N SER A 119 1.42 3.02 13.45
CA SER A 119 2.40 2.16 12.79
C SER A 119 3.68 2.94 12.58
N ALA A 120 4.78 2.48 13.18
CA ALA A 120 6.08 3.08 12.94
C ALA A 120 6.36 3.12 11.42
N PRO A 121 6.96 4.20 10.90
CA PRO A 121 7.35 4.25 9.50
C PRO A 121 8.28 3.08 9.22
N SER A 122 7.92 2.23 8.25
CA SER A 122 8.69 1.04 7.89
C SER A 122 10.05 1.47 7.34
N GLN A 123 11.06 1.53 8.21
CA GLN A 123 12.45 1.61 7.79
C GLN A 123 12.75 0.33 7.01
N SER A 124 13.00 0.46 5.72
CA SER A 124 13.73 -0.56 4.99
C SER A 124 15.06 -0.80 5.73
N PRO A 125 15.52 -2.05 5.89
CA PRO A 125 16.86 -2.27 6.42
C PRO A 125 17.87 -1.50 5.56
N PRO A 126 18.93 -0.92 6.15
CA PRO A 126 19.98 -0.29 5.36
C PRO A 126 20.53 -1.33 4.37
N VAL A 127 20.61 -0.95 3.10
CA VAL A 127 21.38 -1.74 2.14
C VAL A 127 22.84 -1.54 2.52
N ASP A 128 23.50 -2.62 2.91
CA ASP A 128 24.90 -2.58 3.31
C ASP A 128 25.76 -2.35 2.06
N THR A 129 26.38 -1.17 1.97
CA THR A 129 27.18 -0.73 0.82
C THR A 129 28.58 -0.30 1.26
N ASP A 130 29.21 -1.05 2.15
CA ASP A 130 30.68 -1.03 2.25
C ASP A 130 31.27 -1.76 1.03
N MET A 131 31.91 -0.97 0.16
CA MET A 131 32.61 -1.42 -1.04
C MET A 131 34.03 -0.86 -0.97
N ASP A 132 34.87 -1.54 -0.19
CA ASP A 132 36.27 -1.17 0.02
C ASP A 132 37.20 -2.10 -0.78
N ASP A 133 38.33 -1.56 -1.25
CA ASP A 133 39.12 -2.15 -2.35
C ASP A 133 40.25 -3.10 -1.88
N ALA A 134 40.71 -3.98 -2.76
CA ALA A 134 41.60 -5.09 -2.45
C ALA A 134 43.10 -4.74 -2.49
N PRO A 135 43.94 -5.53 -1.80
CA PRO A 135 45.25 -5.89 -2.34
C PRO A 135 45.44 -7.41 -2.59
N LEU A 136 46.33 -7.72 -3.54
CA LEU A 136 46.54 -9.03 -4.15
C LEU A 136 47.45 -9.98 -3.32
N LEU A 137 47.02 -11.24 -3.14
CA LEU A 137 47.68 -12.55 -3.47
C LEU A 137 49.22 -12.76 -3.30
N PRO A 138 49.77 -14.02 -3.28
CA PRO A 138 49.21 -15.36 -3.06
C PRO A 138 50.08 -16.21 -2.04
N PRO A 139 50.42 -17.51 -2.23
CA PRO A 139 49.59 -18.68 -1.88
C PRO A 139 50.26 -19.73 -0.95
N ALA A 140 49.48 -20.61 -0.32
CA ALA A 140 49.92 -21.97 0.04
C ALA A 140 48.75 -22.98 0.19
N SER A 141 48.97 -24.19 -0.30
CA SER A 141 48.23 -25.45 -0.07
C SER A 141 49.25 -26.59 -0.19
N PRO A 142 48.98 -27.85 0.22
CA PRO A 142 47.72 -28.43 0.71
C PRO A 142 47.86 -29.18 2.05
N LYS A 143 46.78 -29.84 2.52
CA LYS A 143 46.92 -31.10 3.27
C LYS A 143 45.71 -32.02 3.01
N ALA A 144 45.98 -33.28 2.68
CA ALA A 144 44.98 -34.34 2.55
C ALA A 144 45.28 -35.47 3.55
N ALA A 145 44.24 -36.04 4.15
CA ALA A 145 44.21 -37.39 4.72
C ALA A 145 42.77 -37.73 5.18
N GLN A 146 42.21 -38.86 4.71
CA GLN A 146 41.24 -39.63 5.49
C GLN A 146 42.00 -40.68 6.32
N PRO A 147 41.39 -41.27 7.36
CA PRO A 147 40.89 -42.64 7.14
C PRO A 147 39.56 -42.97 7.84
N VAL A 148 39.03 -44.14 7.47
CA VAL A 148 37.84 -44.87 7.94
C VAL A 148 38.32 -46.29 8.30
N PRO A 149 37.87 -46.98 9.39
CA PRO A 149 36.84 -48.03 9.21
C PRO A 149 36.01 -48.51 10.45
N THR A 150 34.98 -49.34 10.17
CA THR A 150 34.32 -50.38 11.01
C THR A 150 33.59 -49.92 12.29
N GLY A 151 32.37 -50.38 12.63
CA GLY A 151 31.44 -51.38 12.04
C GLY A 151 30.19 -51.55 12.95
N ASP A 152 29.15 -52.36 12.67
CA ASP A 152 28.81 -53.22 11.52
C ASP A 152 27.31 -52.99 11.11
N GLY A 153 26.31 -53.89 10.97
CA GLY A 153 26.11 -55.34 11.16
C GLY A 153 24.71 -55.66 11.74
N GLU A 154 23.61 -55.64 10.96
CA GLU A 154 22.91 -56.76 10.26
C GLU A 154 22.05 -57.72 11.14
N PRO A 155 21.02 -58.41 10.59
CA PRO A 155 20.31 -58.26 9.30
C PRO A 155 18.89 -57.67 9.55
N ASP A 156 17.71 -57.97 8.95
CA ASP A 156 17.17 -58.87 7.90
C ASP A 156 15.78 -58.26 7.45
N GLU A 157 14.96 -58.71 6.48
CA GLU A 157 14.93 -59.86 5.55
C GLU A 157 14.26 -59.46 4.19
N GLN A 158 13.51 -60.39 3.56
CA GLN A 158 12.73 -60.34 2.30
C GLN A 158 11.38 -59.57 2.41
N LEU A 159 10.63 -59.26 1.33
CA LEU A 159 10.51 -59.87 -0.02
C LEU A 159 10.14 -58.82 -1.09
#